data_AF-A0A3G2E634-F1
#
_entry.id   AF-A0A3G2E634-F1
#
_cell.length_a   1.000
_cell.length_b   1.000
_cell.length_c   1.000
_cell.angle_alpha   90.00
_cell.angle_beta   90.00
_cell.angle_gamma   90.00
#
_symmetry.space_group_name_H-M   'P 1'
#
loop_
_entity.id
_entity.type
_entity.pdbx_description
1 polymer ?
#
loop_
_entity_poly.entity_id
_entity_poly.type
_entity_poly.pdbx_seq_one_letter_code
_entity_poly.pdbx_strand_id
1 'polypeptide(L)'
;MTSAVRRPTPLTLVSGGCAAGREAAIAQALQPGQPAAVILEGLADGNAILADLAEQISPSPSFPLQLLRIAPGCLCCSGNLVLRVTLNRLLRHPPARLFISLADASHIEQLRTWLTASPYDVLLALEPDLLVS
;
A
#
# COMPACT_ATOMS: atom_id res chain seq x y z
N MET A 1 -18.69 -15.79 -22.16
CA MET A 1 -17.42 -15.37 -21.52
C MET A 1 -17.65 -14.01 -20.88
N THR A 2 -18.10 -13.98 -19.63
CA THR A 2 -18.24 -12.72 -18.87
C THR A 2 -16.84 -12.27 -18.46
N SER A 3 -16.29 -11.31 -19.20
CA SER A 3 -15.13 -10.56 -18.75
C SER A 3 -15.54 -9.87 -17.45
N ALA A 4 -15.12 -10.40 -16.31
CA ALA A 4 -15.38 -9.76 -15.03
C ALA A 4 -14.73 -8.38 -15.09
N VAL A 5 -15.55 -7.33 -15.05
CA VAL A 5 -15.08 -5.94 -14.97
C VAL A 5 -14.24 -5.85 -13.70
N ARG A 6 -12.92 -5.87 -13.85
CA ARG A 6 -11.99 -5.62 -12.75
C ARG A 6 -12.22 -4.18 -12.32
N ARG A 7 -12.75 -4.00 -11.12
CA ARG A 7 -12.82 -2.68 -10.50
C ARG A 7 -11.39 -2.23 -10.15
N PRO A 8 -11.07 -0.94 -10.30
CA PRO A 8 -9.79 -0.42 -9.85
C PRO A 8 -9.62 -0.68 -8.36
N THR A 9 -8.41 -1.06 -7.93
CA THR A 9 -8.09 -1.24 -6.52
C THR A 9 -7.98 0.12 -5.85
N PRO A 10 -8.77 0.41 -4.80
CA PRO A 10 -8.63 1.63 -4.01
C PRO A 10 -7.23 1.70 -3.40
N LEU A 11 -6.57 2.83 -3.61
CA LEU A 11 -5.20 3.10 -3.18
C LEU A 11 -5.19 4.35 -2.29
N THR A 12 -4.68 4.21 -1.08
CA THR A 12 -4.46 5.32 -0.15
C THR A 12 -2.97 5.51 0.09
N LEU A 13 -2.47 6.73 -0.11
CA LEU A 13 -1.12 7.13 0.30
C LEU A 13 -1.14 7.52 1.78
N VAL A 14 -0.14 7.08 2.53
CA VAL A 14 0.00 7.37 3.96
C VAL A 14 1.33 8.06 4.19
N SER A 15 1.33 9.23 4.82
CA SER A 15 2.54 10.03 5.03
C SER A 15 2.47 10.83 6.33
N GLY A 16 3.62 11.37 6.75
CA GLY A 16 3.75 12.08 8.04
C GLY A 16 4.06 11.14 9.21
N GLY A 17 4.19 11.72 10.41
CA GLY A 17 4.48 11.02 11.67
C GLY A 17 5.72 10.11 11.66
N CYS A 18 5.86 9.28 12.70
CA CYS A 18 6.83 8.18 12.73
C CYS A 18 6.31 6.94 11.97
N ALA A 19 7.19 5.96 11.67
CA ALA A 19 6.77 4.76 10.98
C ALA A 19 5.71 3.99 11.78
N ALA A 20 5.88 3.90 13.10
CA ALA A 20 4.88 3.29 13.99
C ALA A 20 3.51 3.98 13.91
N GLY A 21 3.47 5.32 13.80
CA GLY A 21 2.24 6.08 13.65
C GLY A 21 1.53 5.77 12.34
N ARG A 22 2.27 5.68 11.23
CA ARG A 22 1.71 5.28 9.92
C ARG A 22 1.18 3.85 9.93
N GLU A 23 1.93 2.91 10.52
CA GLU A 23 1.48 1.52 10.67
C GLU A 23 0.19 1.42 11.51
N ALA A 24 0.11 2.16 12.62
CA ALA A 24 -1.08 2.22 13.47
C ALA A 24 -2.29 2.86 12.77
N ALA A 25 -2.07 3.90 11.96
CA ALA A 25 -3.13 4.55 11.19
C ALA A 25 -3.68 3.61 10.11
N ILE A 26 -2.79 2.88 9.42
CA ILE A 26 -3.18 1.84 8.45
C ILE A 26 -3.96 0.73 9.15
N ALA A 27 -3.48 0.24 10.30
CA ALA A 27 -4.15 -0.79 11.09
C ALA A 27 -5.60 -0.42 11.43
N GLN A 28 -5.86 0.85 11.78
CA GLN A 28 -7.20 1.35 12.05
C GLN A 28 -8.07 1.50 10.78
N ALA A 29 -7.44 1.75 9.63
CA ALA A 29 -8.13 1.87 8.34
C ALA A 29 -8.41 0.51 7.67
N LEU A 30 -7.78 -0.57 8.12
CA LEU A 30 -8.04 -1.92 7.63
C LEU A 30 -9.45 -2.37 8.03
N GLN A 31 -10.18 -2.92 7.05
CA GLN A 31 -11.50 -3.48 7.30
C GLN A 31 -11.36 -4.97 7.60
N PRO A 32 -11.93 -5.47 8.71
CA PRO A 32 -11.95 -6.90 8.98
C PRO A 32 -12.76 -7.60 7.88
N GLY A 33 -12.27 -8.74 7.41
CA GLY A 33 -12.98 -9.49 6.37
C GLY A 33 -12.76 -8.98 4.94
N GLN A 34 -11.70 -8.20 4.67
CA GLN A 34 -11.32 -7.82 3.31
C GLN A 34 -9.83 -8.04 3.06
N PRO A 35 -9.44 -8.62 1.89
CA PRO A 35 -8.05 -8.77 1.53
C PRO A 35 -7.44 -7.38 1.28
N ALA A 36 -6.35 -7.08 1.98
CA ALA A 36 -5.67 -5.80 1.85
C ALA A 36 -4.18 -6.01 1.62
N ALA A 37 -3.54 -5.05 0.96
CA ALA A 37 -2.10 -5.02 0.84
C ALA A 37 -1.56 -3.69 1.34
N VAL A 38 -0.39 -3.74 1.96
CA VAL A 38 0.31 -2.59 2.53
C VAL A 38 1.75 -2.61 2.05
N ILE A 39 2.16 -1.54 1.39
CA ILE A 39 3.55 -1.28 1.00
C ILE A 39 4.11 -0.23 1.96
N LEU A 40 5.16 -0.57 2.69
CA LEU A 40 5.81 0.33 3.65
C LEU A 40 7.19 0.74 3.13
N GLU A 41 7.41 2.03 2.97
CA GLU A 41 8.75 2.58 2.74
C GLU A 41 9.52 2.70 4.04
N GLY A 42 10.79 2.29 4.01
CA GLY A 42 11.71 2.46 5.13
C GLY A 42 11.84 1.20 5.99
N LEU A 43 12.61 1.37 7.06
CA LEU A 43 12.79 0.36 8.09
C LEU A 43 11.65 0.45 9.11
N ALA A 44 11.37 -0.67 9.79
CA ALA A 44 10.45 -0.66 10.92
C ALA A 44 11.09 0.11 12.09
N ASP A 45 10.31 0.92 12.80
CA ASP A 45 10.75 1.62 14.02
C ASP A 45 10.80 0.68 15.25
N GLY A 46 10.99 -0.63 15.04
CA GLY A 46 10.98 -1.65 16.10
C GLY A 46 9.59 -2.08 16.59
N ASN A 47 8.54 -1.30 16.28
CA ASN A 47 7.14 -1.72 16.46
C ASN A 47 6.61 -2.35 15.18
N ALA A 48 6.24 -3.63 15.25
CA ALA A 48 5.80 -4.42 14.11
C ALA A 48 4.27 -4.60 14.10
N ILE A 49 3.51 -3.54 14.44
CA ILE A 49 2.05 -3.58 14.62
C ILE A 49 1.35 -4.27 13.44
N LEU A 50 1.70 -3.89 12.21
CA LEU A 50 1.11 -4.51 11.04
C LEU A 50 1.62 -5.92 10.76
N ALA A 51 2.84 -6.26 11.18
CA ALA A 51 3.35 -7.63 11.06
C ALA A 51 2.60 -8.55 12.04
N ASP A 52 2.41 -8.12 13.28
CA ASP A 52 1.65 -8.85 14.30
C ASP A 52 0.18 -9.02 13.85
N LEU A 53 -0.41 -7.98 13.25
CA LEU A 53 -1.76 -8.07 12.66
C LEU A 53 -1.79 -9.01 11.46
N ALA A 54 -0.77 -9.00 10.59
CA ALA A 54 -0.69 -9.93 9.48
C ALA A 54 -0.64 -11.38 9.99
N GLU A 55 0.14 -11.66 11.05
CA GLU A 55 0.19 -13.00 11.66
C GLU A 55 -1.12 -13.40 12.34
N GLN A 56 -1.87 -12.46 12.90
CA GLN A 56 -3.18 -12.72 13.53
C GLN A 56 -4.33 -12.89 12.52
N ILE A 57 -4.25 -12.22 11.36
CA ILE A 57 -5.26 -12.28 10.30
C ILE A 57 -4.97 -13.44 9.33
N SER A 58 -3.70 -13.76 9.10
CA SER A 58 -3.24 -14.87 8.26
C SER A 58 -3.54 -16.32 8.73
N PRO A 59 -4.00 -16.64 9.95
CA PRO A 59 -4.48 -18.00 10.28
C PRO A 59 -5.82 -18.31 9.61
N SER A 60 -6.57 -17.29 9.20
CA SER A 60 -7.84 -17.44 8.50
C SER A 60 -7.63 -17.31 6.99
N PRO A 61 -7.77 -18.38 6.19
CA PRO A 61 -7.52 -18.36 4.74
C PRO A 61 -8.51 -17.47 3.96
N SER A 62 -9.49 -16.88 4.63
CA SER A 62 -10.54 -16.08 4.01
C SER A 62 -10.08 -14.66 3.63
N PHE A 63 -9.11 -14.07 4.33
CA PHE A 63 -8.76 -12.65 4.17
C PHE A 63 -7.25 -12.38 4.32
N PRO A 64 -6.44 -12.55 3.26
CA PRO A 64 -5.00 -12.31 3.34
C PRO A 64 -4.68 -10.82 3.49
N LEU A 65 -3.89 -10.47 4.52
CA LEU A 65 -3.19 -9.18 4.62
C LEU A 65 -1.76 -9.36 4.08
N GLN A 66 -1.43 -8.67 2.98
CA GLN A 66 -0.09 -8.71 2.40
C GLN A 66 0.73 -7.49 2.85
N LEU A 67 1.81 -7.73 3.59
CA LEU A 67 2.73 -6.67 4.02
C LEU A 67 4.04 -6.75 3.22
N LEU A 68 4.38 -5.66 2.53
CA LEU A 68 5.61 -5.54 1.74
C LEU A 68 6.41 -4.34 2.22
N ARG A 69 7.69 -4.52 2.51
CA ARG A 69 8.60 -3.44 2.88
C ARG A 69 9.57 -3.13 1.73
N ILE A 70 9.76 -1.86 1.43
CA ILE A 70 10.70 -1.35 0.43
C ILE A 70 11.69 -0.42 1.13
N ALA A 71 12.97 -0.53 0.78
CA ALA A 71 14.02 0.32 1.35
C ALA A 71 13.75 1.82 1.11
N PRO A 72 14.19 2.71 2.02
CA PRO A 72 13.98 4.15 1.89
C PRO A 72 14.67 4.73 0.65
N GLY A 73 14.09 5.79 0.06
CA GLY A 73 14.64 6.47 -1.12
C GLY A 73 14.40 5.74 -2.44
N CYS A 74 13.68 4.61 -2.40
CA CYS A 74 13.36 3.83 -3.58
C CYS A 74 12.04 4.24 -4.23
N LEU A 75 11.15 5.01 -3.60
CA LEU A 75 9.80 5.20 -4.18
C LEU A 75 9.68 6.34 -5.20
N CYS A 76 10.59 7.32 -5.20
CA CYS A 76 10.39 8.59 -5.90
C CYS A 76 11.29 8.86 -7.13
N CYS A 77 12.55 8.38 -7.17
CA CYS A 77 13.50 8.76 -8.23
C CYS A 77 13.98 7.56 -9.08
N SER A 78 15.07 6.89 -8.70
CA SER A 78 15.64 5.74 -9.43
C SER A 78 15.05 4.39 -9.01
N GLY A 79 14.43 4.30 -7.83
CA GLY A 79 13.92 3.05 -7.27
C GLY A 79 12.48 2.70 -7.66
N ASN A 80 11.79 3.52 -8.47
CA ASN A 80 10.41 3.26 -8.87
C ASN A 80 10.29 1.90 -9.60
N LEU A 81 11.39 1.31 -10.09
CA LEU A 81 11.38 -0.06 -10.58
C LEU A 81 10.89 -1.07 -9.52
N VAL A 82 11.32 -0.94 -8.27
CA VAL A 82 10.90 -1.85 -7.18
C VAL A 82 9.42 -1.68 -6.92
N LEU A 83 8.93 -0.44 -6.80
CA LEU A 83 7.51 -0.15 -6.63
C LEU A 83 6.69 -0.65 -7.82
N ARG A 84 7.14 -0.39 -9.05
CA ARG A 84 6.53 -0.88 -10.29
C ARG A 84 6.41 -2.39 -10.32
N VAL A 85 7.49 -3.11 -10.07
CA VAL A 85 7.49 -4.57 -10.05
C VAL A 85 6.57 -5.08 -8.94
N THR A 86 6.61 -4.44 -7.77
CA THR A 86 5.76 -4.77 -6.63
C THR A 86 4.28 -4.62 -6.97
N LEU A 87 3.88 -3.45 -7.49
CA LEU A 87 2.50 -3.20 -7.95
C LEU A 87 2.10 -4.15 -9.07
N ASN A 88 2.95 -4.38 -10.07
CA ASN A 88 2.60 -5.29 -11.17
C ASN A 88 2.42 -6.74 -10.68
N ARG A 89 3.20 -7.19 -9.69
CA ARG A 89 3.02 -8.53 -9.10
C ARG A 89 1.75 -8.60 -8.25
N LEU A 90 1.50 -7.57 -7.44
CA LEU A 90 0.33 -7.45 -6.58
C LEU A 90 -0.97 -7.35 -7.40
N LEU A 91 -0.99 -6.54 -8.46
CA LEU A 91 -2.15 -6.35 -9.33
C LEU A 91 -2.48 -7.59 -10.20
N ARG A 92 -1.62 -8.63 -10.24
CA ARG A 92 -2.02 -9.93 -10.81
C ARG A 92 -3.15 -10.57 -10.00
N HIS A 93 -3.12 -10.39 -8.67
CA HIS A 93 -4.16 -10.80 -7.74
C HIS A 93 -4.59 -9.59 -6.90
N PRO A 94 -5.38 -8.67 -7.48
CA PRO A 94 -5.62 -7.37 -6.89
C PRO A 94 -6.30 -7.52 -5.52
N PRO A 95 -5.79 -6.86 -4.47
CA PRO A 95 -6.45 -6.83 -3.17
C PRO A 95 -7.71 -5.95 -3.26
N ALA A 96 -8.57 -6.05 -2.24
CA ALA A 96 -9.72 -5.15 -2.10
C ALA A 96 -9.30 -3.72 -1.77
N ARG A 97 -8.12 -3.54 -1.14
CA ARG A 97 -7.56 -2.22 -0.82
C ARG A 97 -6.03 -2.26 -0.77
N LEU A 98 -5.39 -1.17 -1.18
CA LEU A 98 -3.95 -0.98 -1.15
C LEU A 98 -3.60 0.28 -0.34
N PHE A 99 -2.60 0.16 0.53
CA PHE A 99 -1.99 1.29 1.24
C PHE A 99 -0.52 1.40 0.86
N ILE A 100 -0.04 2.61 0.61
CA ILE A 100 1.39 2.89 0.41
C ILE A 100 1.82 3.91 1.45
N SER A 101 2.62 3.46 2.42
CA SER A 101 3.22 4.30 3.45
C SER A 101 4.55 4.85 2.96
N LEU A 102 4.67 6.17 2.97
CA LEU A 102 5.85 6.92 2.55
C LEU A 102 6.57 7.43 3.78
N ALA A 103 7.87 7.14 3.87
CA ALA A 103 8.70 7.66 4.95
C ALA A 103 9.05 9.13 4.71
N ASP A 104 9.19 9.52 3.44
CA ASP A 104 9.43 10.88 3.01
C ASP A 104 8.36 11.33 2.01
N ALA A 105 7.65 12.41 2.37
CA ALA A 105 6.60 12.99 1.53
C ALA A 105 7.13 14.01 0.51
N SER A 106 8.44 14.27 0.46
CA SER A 106 9.06 15.31 -0.39
C SER A 106 8.70 15.17 -1.88
N HIS A 107 8.41 13.95 -2.35
CA HIS A 107 8.08 13.67 -3.75
C HIS A 107 6.71 12.99 -3.92
N ILE A 108 5.79 13.16 -2.97
CA ILE A 108 4.45 12.53 -3.00
C ILE A 108 3.66 12.90 -4.26
N GLU A 109 3.75 14.16 -4.72
CA GLU A 109 3.06 14.64 -5.93
C GLU A 109 3.57 13.97 -7.22
N GLN A 110 4.88 13.72 -7.30
CA GLN A 110 5.46 13.00 -8.43
C GLN A 110 5.01 11.53 -8.43
N LEU A 111 4.99 10.89 -7.26
CA LEU A 111 4.48 9.53 -7.11
C LEU A 111 3.00 9.45 -7.49
N ARG A 112 2.20 10.41 -7.03
CA ARG A 112 0.77 10.53 -7.34
C ARG A 112 0.54 10.63 -8.84
N THR A 113 1.26 11.55 -9.49
CA THR A 113 1.19 11.73 -10.96
C THR A 113 1.45 10.42 -11.69
N TRP A 114 2.47 9.66 -11.25
CA TRP A 114 2.81 8.37 -11.83
C TRP A 114 1.76 7.27 -11.55
N LEU A 115 1.16 7.23 -10.35
CA LEU A 115 0.10 6.29 -9.99
C LEU A 115 -1.22 6.58 -10.72
N THR A 116 -1.44 7.82 -11.13
CA THR A 116 -2.59 8.23 -11.95
C THR A 116 -2.31 8.18 -13.46
N ALA A 117 -1.10 7.80 -13.87
CA ALA A 117 -0.72 7.66 -15.27
C ALA A 117 -0.97 6.23 -15.78
N SER A 118 -1.08 6.07 -17.10
CA SER A 118 -1.19 4.75 -17.72
C SER A 118 0.03 3.86 -17.39
N PRO A 119 -0.16 2.57 -17.05
CA PRO A 119 -1.42 1.80 -17.07
C PRO A 119 -2.16 1.74 -15.73
N TYR A 120 -1.74 2.52 -14.72
CA TYR A 120 -2.29 2.43 -13.37
C TYR A 120 -3.59 3.21 -13.20
N ASP A 121 -3.84 4.20 -14.06
CA ASP A 121 -5.09 4.96 -14.18
C ASP A 121 -6.36 4.08 -14.22
N VAL A 122 -6.30 2.91 -14.85
CA VAL A 122 -7.41 1.95 -14.92
C VAL A 122 -7.36 0.84 -13.87
N LEU A 123 -6.21 0.67 -13.19
CA LEU A 123 -5.99 -0.40 -12.22
C LEU A 123 -6.12 0.07 -10.78
N LEU A 124 -5.87 1.35 -10.51
CA LEU A 124 -5.86 1.96 -9.18
C LEU A 124 -6.87 3.10 -9.14
N ALA A 125 -7.64 3.17 -8.06
CA ALA A 125 -8.45 4.33 -7.73
C ALA A 125 -7.78 5.08 -6.58
N LEU A 126 -7.23 6.26 -6.85
CA LEU A 126 -6.58 7.06 -5.81
C LEU A 126 -7.63 7.63 -4.86
N GLU A 127 -7.54 7.26 -3.59
CA GLU A 127 -8.39 7.74 -2.49
C GLU A 127 -7.72 8.92 -1.76
N PRO A 128 -8.43 9.64 -0.86
CA PRO A 128 -7.83 10.67 -0.04
C PRO A 128 -6.65 10.16 0.78
N ASP A 129 -5.59 10.95 0.85
CA ASP A 129 -4.38 10.61 1.59
C ASP A 129 -4.65 10.54 3.10
N LEU A 130 -3.97 9.61 3.77
CA LEU A 130 -3.99 9.46 5.21
C LEU A 130 -2.76 10.16 5.79
N LEU A 131 -2.96 11.36 6.34
CA LEU A 131 -1.91 12.12 6.99
C LEU A 131 -1.82 11.76 8.47
N VAL A 132 -0.63 11.39 8.92
CA VAL A 132 -0.33 11.10 10.33
C VAL A 132 0.38 12.29 10.95
N SER A 133 -0.14 12.76 12.08
CA SER A 133 0.39 13.88 12.87
C SER A 133 1.41 13.39 13.91
#